data_AF-A0A7C4E5B5-F1
#
_entry.id   AF-A0A7C4E5B5-F1
#
_cell.length_a   1.000
_cell.length_b   1.000
_cell.length_c   1.000
_cell.angle_alpha   90.00
_cell.angle_beta   90.00
_cell.angle_gamma   90.00
#
_symmetry.space_group_name_H-M   'P 1'
#
loop_
_entity.id
_entity.type
_entity.pdbx_description
1 polymer ?
#
loop_
_entity_poly.entity_id
_entity_poly.type
_entity_poly.pdbx_seq_one_letter_code
_entity_poly.pdbx_strand_id
1 'polypeptide(L)'
;MSTLEADGPPVPRDAARALTALERSKDAFGGRFAASKLRWLRLLAHATLRSARQVERLHELLCFMRAYPDDARVLAQVEAMLARFARRADLRSNRAALAHTGIAGTDTGYPFFYPTAEWLARRWPALLRLDRSDAAAADNIARALPLLVTAVEAAALKELALPGYAALDRVRGRTSDAVFLIERIAALPGDSFTREAFYDGINPSCTLASGDDTPARTREKLDGSRIAWQTGPLRRARPDLRREIARAPRALRRLPARKGREAIDLARGAMVARQRDLDAFAYGDARDVWLVDDGDGYAFVVNGVEPQRRAPLAAIYGGLMLRNGVPVGYLQADLFGRSAALSFNTFETFRGGESAYVFARMLAMLHHAFGATSFTVEPYQLGQDNDEGIASGAWWFYFKLGFRPRAADARRIAREELARIGRDPRHRSSEATLRALARRHLFFEVDPARPLPLPPAAQIGLAAARLLDRIGGADREATVRECGRVALRRCGGSLRGASADERRAWERCAPVVLLLPGIERWHVDERRALVDVFRAKGGRSERAFVSRLVAHARLHDALFALRRVTAG
;
A
#
# COMPACT_ATOMS: atom_id res chain seq x y z
N MET A 1 10.64 51.42 -33.00
CA MET A 1 11.22 50.06 -32.97
C MET A 1 10.16 49.11 -32.47
N SER A 2 9.82 48.16 -33.31
CA SER A 2 8.66 47.27 -33.25
C SER A 2 8.66 46.35 -32.02
N THR A 3 7.48 46.25 -31.41
CA THR A 3 7.03 45.25 -30.44
C THR A 3 7.16 43.84 -31.01
N LEU A 4 8.10 43.05 -30.48
CA LEU A 4 8.08 41.58 -30.58
C LEU A 4 7.51 41.04 -29.26
N GLU A 5 6.18 41.13 -29.10
CA GLU A 5 5.46 40.21 -28.22
C GLU A 5 5.61 38.80 -28.81
N ALA A 6 6.54 38.03 -28.25
CA ALA A 6 6.77 36.64 -28.62
C ALA A 6 5.62 35.77 -28.10
N ASP A 7 4.58 35.67 -28.92
CA ASP A 7 3.37 34.91 -28.63
C ASP A 7 3.71 33.43 -28.36
N GLY A 8 2.98 32.82 -27.42
CA GLY A 8 3.08 31.38 -27.17
C GLY A 8 2.66 30.59 -28.41
N PRO A 9 2.85 29.25 -28.44
CA PRO A 9 2.27 28.45 -29.52
C PRO A 9 0.77 28.79 -29.65
N PRO A 10 0.25 28.97 -30.88
CA PRO A 10 -1.11 29.42 -31.11
C PRO A 10 -2.10 28.46 -30.44
N VAL A 11 -3.16 29.01 -29.85
CA VAL A 11 -4.21 28.21 -29.22
C VAL A 11 -4.98 27.47 -30.32
N PRO A 12 -4.99 26.13 -30.35
CA PRO A 12 -5.78 25.39 -31.33
C PRO A 12 -7.26 25.69 -31.16
N ARG A 13 -7.97 25.93 -32.27
CA ARG A 13 -9.44 26.15 -32.24
C ARG A 13 -10.24 24.86 -32.00
N ASP A 14 -9.64 23.70 -32.26
CA ASP A 14 -10.26 22.38 -32.10
C ASP A 14 -9.85 21.72 -30.77
N ALA A 15 -10.84 21.11 -30.09
CA ALA A 15 -10.68 20.48 -28.78
C ALA A 15 -9.69 19.31 -28.80
N ALA A 16 -9.69 18.48 -29.85
CA ALA A 16 -8.79 17.33 -29.94
C ALA A 16 -7.33 17.79 -30.13
N ARG A 17 -7.11 18.85 -30.92
CA ARG A 17 -5.80 19.49 -31.05
C ARG A 17 -5.35 20.15 -29.74
N ALA A 18 -6.24 20.84 -29.03
CA ALA A 18 -5.93 21.46 -27.74
C ALA A 18 -5.57 20.40 -26.68
N LEU A 19 -6.30 19.28 -26.61
CA LEU A 19 -5.99 18.16 -25.72
C LEU A 19 -4.60 17.57 -26.02
N THR A 20 -4.29 17.37 -27.30
CA THR A 20 -2.99 16.86 -27.73
C THR A 20 -1.85 17.84 -27.41
N ALA A 21 -2.08 19.14 -27.56
CA ALA A 21 -1.11 20.17 -27.19
C ALA A 21 -0.88 20.23 -25.68
N LEU A 22 -1.95 20.10 -24.88
CA LEU A 22 -1.87 20.02 -23.41
C LEU A 22 -1.08 18.78 -22.97
N GLU A 23 -1.31 17.63 -23.60
CA GLU A 23 -0.60 16.39 -23.28
C GLU A 23 0.90 16.47 -23.58
N ARG A 24 1.26 16.98 -24.75
CA ARG A 24 2.67 17.15 -25.18
C ARG A 24 3.45 18.14 -24.32
N SER A 25 2.77 19.03 -23.62
CA SER A 25 3.39 20.06 -22.79
C SER A 25 3.25 19.78 -21.29
N LYS A 26 2.67 18.64 -20.90
CA LYS A 26 2.32 18.36 -19.49
C LYS A 26 3.52 18.46 -18.54
N ASP A 27 4.69 18.06 -19.01
CA ASP A 27 5.96 18.04 -18.28
C ASP A 27 6.92 19.19 -18.65
N ALA A 28 6.46 20.14 -19.47
CA ALA A 28 7.18 21.37 -19.76
C ALA A 28 6.71 22.48 -18.83
N PHE A 29 7.63 23.11 -18.10
CA PHE A 29 7.32 24.07 -17.03
C PHE A 29 7.95 25.43 -17.29
N GLY A 30 7.39 26.46 -16.65
CA GLY A 30 7.83 27.85 -16.76
C GLY A 30 6.72 28.77 -17.27
N GLY A 31 6.89 30.08 -17.12
CA GLY A 31 5.82 31.07 -17.34
C GLY A 31 5.12 30.97 -18.71
N ARG A 32 5.88 30.70 -19.78
CA ARG A 32 5.33 30.53 -21.14
C ARG A 32 4.46 29.28 -21.27
N PHE A 33 4.88 28.17 -20.68
CA PHE A 33 4.13 26.91 -20.69
C PHE A 33 2.90 27.02 -19.80
N ALA A 34 3.01 27.64 -18.63
CA ALA A 34 1.89 27.91 -17.73
C ALA A 34 0.77 28.70 -18.44
N ALA A 35 1.13 29.79 -19.13
CA ALA A 35 0.17 30.59 -19.90
C ALA A 35 -0.50 29.77 -21.03
N SER A 36 0.27 28.95 -21.74
CA SER A 36 -0.27 28.10 -22.82
C SER A 36 -1.21 27.02 -22.30
N LYS A 37 -0.82 26.30 -21.24
CA LYS A 37 -1.65 25.31 -20.54
C LYS A 37 -2.95 25.93 -20.07
N LEU A 38 -2.89 27.12 -19.44
CA LEU A 38 -4.08 27.81 -18.96
C LEU A 38 -5.07 28.13 -20.09
N ARG A 39 -4.59 28.55 -21.27
CA ARG A 39 -5.45 28.79 -22.45
C ARG A 39 -6.10 27.49 -22.94
N TRP A 40 -5.35 26.40 -23.05
CA TRP A 40 -5.91 25.10 -23.46
C TRP A 40 -6.89 24.53 -22.44
N LEU A 41 -6.59 24.64 -21.14
CA LEU A 41 -7.48 24.21 -20.06
C LEU A 41 -8.81 24.97 -20.09
N ARG A 42 -8.79 26.29 -20.30
CA ARG A 42 -10.00 27.10 -20.43
C ARG A 42 -10.85 26.69 -21.64
N LEU A 43 -10.21 26.40 -22.78
CA LEU A 43 -10.92 25.89 -23.96
C LEU A 43 -11.54 24.51 -23.68
N LEU A 44 -10.77 23.58 -23.10
CA LEU A 44 -11.21 22.21 -22.79
C LEU A 44 -12.25 22.15 -21.67
N ALA A 45 -12.32 23.16 -20.80
CA ALA A 45 -13.36 23.28 -19.78
C ALA A 45 -14.77 23.38 -20.39
N HIS A 46 -14.90 23.97 -21.58
CA HIS A 46 -16.17 24.18 -22.27
C HIS A 46 -16.37 23.29 -23.50
N ALA A 47 -15.31 22.65 -24.00
CA ALA A 47 -15.40 21.76 -25.15
C ALA A 47 -15.98 20.39 -24.79
N THR A 48 -16.72 19.80 -25.73
CA THR A 48 -17.18 18.40 -25.69
C THR A 48 -16.17 17.51 -26.42
N LEU A 49 -15.71 16.45 -25.77
CA LEU A 49 -14.81 15.46 -26.35
C LEU A 49 -15.60 14.32 -26.98
N ARG A 50 -15.07 13.74 -28.06
CA ARG A 50 -15.82 12.81 -28.94
C ARG A 50 -15.78 11.36 -28.48
N SER A 51 -14.88 10.98 -27.57
CA SER A 51 -14.72 9.60 -27.13
C SER A 51 -14.32 9.48 -25.67
N ALA A 52 -14.67 8.34 -25.06
CA ALA A 52 -14.22 7.92 -23.72
C ALA A 52 -12.72 8.16 -23.53
N ARG A 53 -11.88 7.68 -24.47
CA ARG A 53 -10.42 7.84 -24.42
C ARG A 53 -9.96 9.29 -24.36
N GLN A 54 -10.64 10.21 -25.04
CA GLN A 54 -10.31 11.64 -24.95
C GLN A 54 -10.68 12.21 -23.57
N VAL A 55 -11.84 11.83 -23.03
CA VAL A 55 -12.29 12.23 -21.69
C VAL A 55 -11.33 11.73 -20.62
N GLU A 56 -10.93 10.46 -20.69
CA GLU A 56 -9.93 9.85 -19.81
C GLU A 56 -8.59 10.59 -19.91
N ARG A 57 -8.07 10.83 -21.12
CA ARG A 57 -6.83 11.62 -21.32
C ARG A 57 -6.90 13.00 -20.69
N LEU A 58 -8.02 13.70 -20.82
CA LEU A 58 -8.20 15.00 -20.15
C LEU A 58 -8.14 14.83 -18.63
N HIS A 59 -8.82 13.83 -18.08
CA HIS A 59 -8.81 13.54 -16.65
C HIS A 59 -7.39 13.26 -16.13
N GLU A 60 -6.63 12.40 -16.81
CA GLU A 60 -5.23 12.09 -16.46
C GLU A 60 -4.38 13.36 -16.41
N LEU A 61 -4.54 14.26 -17.38
CA LEU A 61 -3.79 15.52 -17.43
C LEU A 61 -4.17 16.45 -16.27
N LEU A 62 -5.44 16.52 -15.92
CA LEU A 62 -5.90 17.31 -14.77
C LEU A 62 -5.35 16.75 -13.45
N CYS A 63 -5.39 15.44 -13.24
CA CYS A 63 -4.79 14.79 -12.06
C CYS A 63 -3.28 15.04 -11.99
N PHE A 64 -2.58 14.94 -13.13
CA PHE A 64 -1.15 15.23 -13.22
C PHE A 64 -0.85 16.70 -12.87
N MET A 65 -1.56 17.66 -13.46
CA MET A 65 -1.34 19.09 -13.24
C MET A 65 -1.80 19.56 -11.86
N ARG A 66 -2.69 18.82 -11.18
CA ARG A 66 -3.03 19.05 -9.77
C ARG A 66 -1.87 18.70 -8.84
N ALA A 67 -1.14 17.63 -9.15
CA ALA A 67 0.06 17.23 -8.41
C ALA A 67 1.27 18.12 -8.76
N TYR A 68 1.45 18.47 -10.04
CA TYR A 68 2.56 19.26 -10.57
C TYR A 68 2.09 20.58 -11.21
N PRO A 69 1.48 21.51 -10.46
CA PRO A 69 1.00 22.77 -11.02
C PRO A 69 2.15 23.72 -11.31
N ASP A 70 2.12 24.36 -12.47
CA ASP A 70 3.10 25.40 -12.83
C ASP A 70 2.98 26.63 -11.92
N ASP A 71 1.75 27.10 -11.69
CA ASP A 71 1.43 28.28 -10.88
C ASP A 71 0.00 28.19 -10.30
N ALA A 72 -0.37 29.19 -9.51
CA ALA A 72 -1.68 29.26 -8.85
C ALA A 72 -2.86 29.33 -9.82
N ARG A 73 -2.68 29.92 -11.01
CA ARG A 73 -3.77 30.08 -12.01
C ARG A 73 -4.06 28.75 -12.70
N VAL A 74 -3.01 28.00 -13.05
CA VAL A 74 -3.15 26.65 -13.59
C VAL A 74 -3.82 25.74 -12.57
N LEU A 75 -3.36 25.75 -11.31
CA LEU A 75 -3.97 24.94 -10.25
C LEU A 75 -5.46 25.27 -10.04
N ALA A 76 -5.81 26.56 -9.94
CA ALA A 76 -7.19 26.97 -9.76
C ALA A 76 -8.10 26.51 -10.92
N GLN A 77 -7.63 26.61 -12.17
CA GLN A 77 -8.36 26.12 -13.33
C GLN A 77 -8.53 24.60 -13.31
N VAL A 78 -7.47 23.85 -12.96
CA VAL A 78 -7.50 22.39 -12.86
C VAL A 78 -8.48 21.94 -11.77
N GLU A 79 -8.43 22.55 -10.58
CA GLU A 79 -9.33 22.22 -9.48
C GLU A 79 -10.79 22.54 -9.82
N ALA A 80 -11.07 23.66 -10.49
CA ALA A 80 -12.40 24.00 -10.97
C ALA A 80 -12.93 22.97 -12.00
N MET A 81 -12.08 22.49 -12.91
CA MET A 81 -12.45 21.47 -13.89
C MET A 81 -12.71 20.12 -13.22
N LEU A 82 -11.86 19.68 -12.29
CA LEU A 82 -12.02 18.43 -11.55
C LEU A 82 -13.30 18.43 -10.69
N ALA A 83 -13.61 19.54 -10.01
CA ALA A 83 -14.81 19.68 -9.19
C ALA A 83 -16.12 19.49 -9.98
N ARG A 84 -16.10 19.78 -11.28
CA ARG A 84 -17.27 19.66 -12.17
C ARG A 84 -17.16 18.49 -13.15
N PHE A 85 -16.11 17.67 -13.06
CA PHE A 85 -15.78 16.67 -14.08
C PHE A 85 -16.88 15.63 -14.27
N ALA A 86 -17.46 15.14 -13.16
CA ALA A 86 -18.55 14.18 -13.17
C ALA A 86 -19.84 14.69 -13.87
N ARG A 87 -19.97 16.02 -14.04
CA ARG A 87 -21.15 16.66 -14.66
C ARG A 87 -21.00 16.87 -16.16
N ARG A 88 -19.81 16.58 -16.73
CA ARG A 88 -19.57 16.77 -18.17
C ARG A 88 -20.51 15.88 -19.00
N ALA A 89 -21.00 16.41 -20.11
CA ALA A 89 -21.92 15.68 -20.99
C ALA A 89 -21.20 14.50 -21.66
N ASP A 90 -19.98 14.70 -22.16
CA ASP A 90 -19.17 13.65 -22.78
C ASP A 90 -18.83 12.50 -21.84
N LEU A 91 -18.52 12.78 -20.57
CA LEU A 91 -18.34 11.76 -19.54
C LEU A 91 -19.63 10.96 -19.32
N ARG A 92 -20.78 11.63 -19.18
CA ARG A 92 -22.07 10.96 -18.96
C ARG A 92 -22.43 10.06 -20.15
N SER A 93 -22.23 10.54 -21.37
CA SER A 93 -22.46 9.75 -22.60
C SER A 93 -21.52 8.56 -22.75
N ASN A 94 -20.33 8.60 -22.14
CA ASN A 94 -19.32 7.53 -22.20
C ASN A 94 -19.18 6.76 -20.88
N ARG A 95 -20.13 6.88 -19.94
CA ARG A 95 -20.00 6.34 -18.57
C ARG A 95 -19.66 4.85 -18.53
N ALA A 96 -20.32 4.04 -19.35
CA ALA A 96 -20.10 2.60 -19.41
C ALA A 96 -18.68 2.26 -19.90
N ALA A 97 -18.21 2.95 -20.95
CA ALA A 97 -16.85 2.77 -21.48
C ALA A 97 -15.75 3.29 -20.54
N LEU A 98 -16.11 4.17 -19.60
CA LEU A 98 -15.23 4.70 -18.57
C LEU A 98 -15.40 4.01 -17.21
N ALA A 99 -16.22 2.96 -17.11
CA ALA A 99 -16.32 2.19 -15.88
C ALA A 99 -14.94 1.66 -15.47
N HIS A 100 -14.70 1.51 -14.17
CA HIS A 100 -13.45 1.02 -13.59
C HIS A 100 -12.24 1.96 -13.73
N THR A 101 -12.37 3.10 -14.40
CA THR A 101 -11.26 4.09 -14.55
C THR A 101 -10.98 4.89 -13.27
N GLY A 102 -11.88 4.84 -12.28
CA GLY A 102 -11.78 5.62 -11.04
C GLY A 102 -12.13 7.10 -11.18
N ILE A 103 -12.70 7.50 -12.32
CA ILE A 103 -13.15 8.86 -12.57
C ILE A 103 -14.44 9.12 -11.79
N ALA A 104 -14.63 10.33 -11.27
CA ALA A 104 -15.86 10.67 -10.57
C ALA A 104 -17.04 10.65 -11.56
N GLY A 105 -18.12 9.95 -11.19
CA GLY A 105 -19.28 9.73 -12.06
C GLY A 105 -19.24 8.43 -12.87
N THR A 106 -18.24 7.57 -12.63
CA THR A 106 -18.16 6.21 -13.21
C THR A 106 -18.09 5.16 -12.09
N ASP A 107 -18.65 3.99 -12.34
CA ASP A 107 -18.71 2.92 -11.34
C ASP A 107 -17.36 2.20 -11.23
N THR A 108 -17.09 1.58 -10.08
CA THR A 108 -15.84 0.85 -9.82
C THR A 108 -16.15 -0.54 -9.31
N GLY A 109 -15.75 -1.56 -10.07
CA GLY A 109 -15.87 -2.97 -9.68
C GLY A 109 -14.55 -3.60 -9.27
N TYR A 110 -14.53 -4.38 -8.19
CA TYR A 110 -13.38 -5.13 -7.68
C TYR A 110 -13.82 -6.17 -6.62
N PRO A 111 -13.14 -7.33 -6.49
CA PRO A 111 -13.26 -8.19 -5.32
C PRO A 111 -12.50 -7.59 -4.13
N PHE A 112 -13.14 -6.69 -3.39
CA PHE A 112 -12.53 -6.05 -2.21
C PHE A 112 -12.34 -7.06 -1.08
N PHE A 113 -11.25 -6.96 -0.33
CA PHE A 113 -11.08 -7.78 0.87
C PHE A 113 -12.08 -7.35 1.94
N TYR A 114 -12.44 -8.27 2.83
CA TYR A 114 -13.43 -8.07 3.88
C TYR A 114 -13.41 -6.69 4.58
N PRO A 115 -12.27 -6.19 5.12
CA PRO A 115 -12.22 -4.90 5.82
C PRO A 115 -12.59 -3.71 4.93
N THR A 116 -12.22 -3.76 3.65
CA THR A 116 -12.56 -2.72 2.67
C THR A 116 -14.03 -2.85 2.27
N ALA A 117 -14.52 -4.06 2.01
CA ALA A 117 -15.94 -4.30 1.74
C ALA A 117 -16.83 -3.82 2.90
N GLU A 118 -16.46 -4.11 4.15
CA GLU A 118 -17.16 -3.66 5.35
C GLU A 118 -17.14 -2.12 5.49
N TRP A 119 -16.01 -1.47 5.17
CA TRP A 119 -15.93 -0.01 5.12
C TRP A 119 -16.84 0.59 4.05
N LEU A 120 -16.86 0.01 2.84
CA LEU A 120 -17.74 0.44 1.75
C LEU A 120 -19.21 0.23 2.09
N ALA A 121 -19.59 -0.92 2.66
CA ALA A 121 -20.95 -1.23 3.04
C ALA A 121 -21.50 -0.27 4.10
N ARG A 122 -20.68 0.08 5.11
CA ARG A 122 -21.08 1.05 6.14
C ARG A 122 -21.24 2.46 5.57
N ARG A 123 -20.37 2.87 4.64
CA ARG A 123 -20.31 4.26 4.17
C ARG A 123 -21.22 4.55 3.00
N TRP A 124 -21.41 3.57 2.10
CA TRP A 124 -22.23 3.69 0.90
C TRP A 124 -23.14 2.47 0.71
N PRO A 125 -24.01 2.13 1.69
CA PRO A 125 -24.81 0.91 1.65
C PRO A 125 -25.73 0.83 0.42
N ALA A 126 -26.26 1.96 -0.04
CA ALA A 126 -27.14 2.02 -1.21
C ALA A 126 -26.41 1.88 -2.56
N LEU A 127 -25.08 2.09 -2.58
CA LEU A 127 -24.27 2.12 -3.80
C LEU A 127 -23.39 0.88 -3.96
N LEU A 128 -23.22 0.07 -2.92
CA LEU A 128 -22.45 -1.17 -2.98
C LEU A 128 -23.36 -2.36 -3.35
N ARG A 129 -23.00 -3.08 -4.41
CA ARG A 129 -23.72 -4.25 -4.92
C ARG A 129 -22.76 -5.38 -5.28
N LEU A 130 -23.25 -6.61 -5.33
CA LEU A 130 -22.48 -7.74 -5.88
C LEU A 130 -22.50 -7.69 -7.41
N ASP A 131 -21.38 -8.07 -8.04
CA ASP A 131 -21.32 -8.28 -9.48
C ASP A 131 -22.02 -9.60 -9.84
N ARG A 132 -23.24 -9.49 -10.38
CA ARG A 132 -24.08 -10.64 -10.70
C ARG A 132 -23.54 -11.51 -11.85
N SER A 133 -22.51 -11.06 -12.56
CA SER A 133 -21.83 -11.86 -13.58
C SER A 133 -20.77 -12.82 -13.02
N ASP A 134 -20.40 -12.67 -11.75
CA ASP A 134 -19.40 -13.52 -11.08
C ASP A 134 -20.00 -14.88 -10.68
N ALA A 135 -19.84 -15.87 -11.56
CA ALA A 135 -20.34 -17.23 -11.35
C ALA A 135 -19.62 -17.97 -10.21
N ALA A 136 -18.31 -17.73 -10.03
CA ALA A 136 -17.55 -18.37 -8.96
C ALA A 136 -18.01 -17.87 -7.59
N ALA A 137 -18.26 -16.56 -7.46
CA ALA A 137 -18.88 -16.00 -6.27
C ALA A 137 -20.29 -16.53 -6.05
N ALA A 138 -21.11 -16.71 -7.11
CA ALA A 138 -22.44 -17.30 -6.99
C ALA A 138 -22.40 -18.70 -6.35
N ASP A 139 -21.48 -19.56 -6.79
CA ASP A 139 -21.30 -20.90 -6.22
C ASP A 139 -20.81 -20.87 -4.77
N ASN A 140 -19.87 -19.96 -4.47
CA ASN A 140 -19.39 -19.76 -3.10
C ASN A 140 -20.50 -19.26 -2.17
N ILE A 141 -21.32 -18.30 -2.64
CA ILE A 141 -22.46 -17.77 -1.89
C ILE A 141 -23.48 -18.88 -1.62
N ALA A 142 -23.78 -19.74 -2.59
CA ALA A 142 -24.70 -20.86 -2.40
C ALA A 142 -24.25 -21.79 -1.25
N ARG A 143 -22.94 -22.06 -1.15
CA ARG A 143 -22.36 -22.87 -0.06
C ARG A 143 -22.34 -22.14 1.28
N ALA A 144 -22.04 -20.84 1.28
CA ALA A 144 -21.83 -20.06 2.49
C ALA A 144 -23.15 -19.58 3.12
N LEU A 145 -24.14 -19.20 2.31
CA LEU A 145 -25.36 -18.52 2.78
C LEU A 145 -26.15 -19.30 3.84
N PRO A 146 -26.29 -20.65 3.79
CA PRO A 146 -26.94 -21.40 4.86
C PRO A 146 -26.25 -21.29 6.23
N LEU A 147 -24.96 -20.97 6.28
CA LEU A 147 -24.22 -20.71 7.53
C LEU A 147 -24.40 -19.28 8.04
N LEU A 148 -24.93 -18.40 7.19
CA LEU A 148 -25.08 -16.98 7.46
C LEU A 148 -26.49 -16.59 7.89
N VAL A 149 -27.49 -17.44 7.70
CA VAL A 149 -28.90 -17.14 8.00
C VAL A 149 -29.40 -17.91 9.23
N THR A 150 -30.64 -17.70 9.65
CA THR A 150 -31.25 -18.48 10.75
C THR A 150 -31.38 -19.95 10.35
N ALA A 151 -31.50 -20.85 11.35
CA ALA A 151 -31.64 -22.28 11.09
C ALA A 151 -32.86 -22.63 10.21
N VAL A 152 -33.97 -21.88 10.35
CA VAL A 152 -35.19 -22.05 9.55
C VAL A 152 -34.96 -21.62 8.10
N GLU A 153 -34.35 -20.46 7.88
CA GLU A 153 -33.97 -20.00 6.53
C GLU A 153 -32.98 -20.97 5.87
N ALA A 154 -32.01 -21.48 6.62
CA ALA A 154 -31.01 -22.42 6.12
C ALA A 154 -31.64 -23.75 5.67
N ALA A 155 -32.65 -24.26 6.39
CA ALA A 155 -33.39 -25.46 5.98
C ALA A 155 -34.11 -25.24 4.65
N ALA A 156 -34.82 -24.12 4.51
CA ALA A 156 -35.51 -23.76 3.26
C ALA A 156 -34.53 -23.60 2.08
N LEU A 157 -33.37 -22.95 2.29
CA LEU A 157 -32.36 -22.78 1.25
C LEU A 157 -31.78 -24.11 0.76
N LYS A 158 -31.55 -25.06 1.68
CA LYS A 158 -31.05 -26.41 1.34
C LYS A 158 -32.07 -27.20 0.54
N GLU A 159 -33.35 -27.12 0.91
CA GLU A 159 -34.43 -27.81 0.20
C GLU A 159 -34.65 -27.24 -1.20
N LEU A 160 -34.63 -25.91 -1.35
CA LEU A 160 -34.86 -25.26 -2.63
C LEU A 160 -33.67 -25.37 -3.61
N ALA A 161 -32.45 -25.67 -3.12
CA ALA A 161 -31.24 -25.84 -3.91
C ALA A 161 -31.00 -24.74 -4.96
N LEU A 162 -31.32 -23.48 -4.62
CA LEU A 162 -31.22 -22.35 -5.55
C LEU A 162 -29.76 -21.94 -5.82
N PRO A 163 -29.45 -21.41 -7.02
CA PRO A 163 -28.18 -20.74 -7.28
C PRO A 163 -27.94 -19.59 -6.29
N GLY A 164 -26.68 -19.33 -5.92
CA GLY A 164 -26.35 -18.47 -4.76
C GLY A 164 -26.95 -17.07 -4.80
N TYR A 165 -26.94 -16.41 -5.96
CA TYR A 165 -27.59 -15.10 -6.11
C TYR A 165 -29.11 -15.14 -5.96
N ALA A 166 -29.76 -16.15 -6.54
CA ALA A 166 -31.20 -16.37 -6.39
C ALA A 166 -31.56 -16.72 -4.93
N ALA A 167 -30.75 -17.56 -4.27
CA ALA A 167 -30.88 -17.88 -2.85
C ALA A 167 -30.77 -16.62 -1.98
N LEU A 168 -29.78 -15.78 -2.25
CA LEU A 168 -29.55 -14.50 -1.55
C LEU A 168 -30.75 -13.55 -1.72
N ASP A 169 -31.31 -13.45 -2.92
CA ASP A 169 -32.47 -12.60 -3.19
C ASP A 169 -33.74 -13.05 -2.43
N ARG A 170 -33.85 -14.32 -2.02
CA ARG A 170 -34.97 -14.80 -1.19
C ARG A 170 -34.89 -14.35 0.27
N VAL A 171 -33.70 -14.12 0.80
CA VAL A 171 -33.49 -13.89 2.24
C VAL A 171 -33.04 -12.46 2.57
N ARG A 172 -32.45 -11.72 1.62
CA ARG A 172 -31.91 -10.38 1.91
C ARG A 172 -32.95 -9.30 2.20
N GLY A 173 -34.22 -9.56 1.89
CA GLY A 173 -35.31 -8.59 2.02
C GLY A 173 -35.03 -7.31 1.24
N ARG A 174 -35.07 -6.16 1.92
CA ARG A 174 -34.90 -4.82 1.31
C ARG A 174 -33.43 -4.34 1.26
N THR A 175 -32.51 -5.04 1.91
CA THR A 175 -31.09 -4.68 1.95
C THR A 175 -30.44 -4.99 0.61
N SER A 176 -29.40 -4.24 0.21
CA SER A 176 -28.61 -4.63 -0.96
C SER A 176 -27.95 -5.99 -0.73
N ASP A 177 -27.69 -6.71 -1.81
CA ASP A 177 -27.05 -8.03 -1.76
C ASP A 177 -25.70 -8.01 -1.05
N ALA A 178 -24.83 -7.07 -1.39
CA ALA A 178 -23.50 -6.93 -0.81
C ALA A 178 -23.59 -6.57 0.67
N VAL A 179 -24.41 -5.58 1.04
CA VAL A 179 -24.56 -5.14 2.43
C VAL A 179 -25.13 -6.27 3.28
N PHE A 180 -26.16 -6.97 2.80
CA PHE A 180 -26.71 -8.11 3.52
C PHE A 180 -25.64 -9.17 3.77
N LEU A 181 -24.91 -9.60 2.74
CA LEU A 181 -23.85 -10.61 2.88
C LEU A 181 -22.79 -10.18 3.91
N ILE A 182 -22.32 -8.94 3.82
CA ILE A 182 -21.29 -8.37 4.70
C ILE A 182 -21.78 -8.28 6.15
N GLU A 183 -23.01 -7.82 6.37
CA GLU A 183 -23.60 -7.71 7.71
C GLU A 183 -23.84 -9.09 8.34
N ARG A 184 -24.26 -10.08 7.56
CA ARG A 184 -24.39 -11.47 8.06
C ARG A 184 -23.04 -12.04 8.48
N ILE A 185 -21.97 -11.75 7.73
CA ILE A 185 -20.61 -12.17 8.10
C ILE A 185 -20.11 -11.40 9.33
N ALA A 186 -20.40 -10.10 9.43
CA ALA A 186 -20.06 -9.31 10.63
C ALA A 186 -20.76 -9.84 11.90
N ALA A 187 -21.94 -10.44 11.74
CA ALA A 187 -22.71 -11.06 12.82
C ALA A 187 -22.26 -12.49 13.17
N LEU A 188 -21.35 -13.12 12.41
CA LEU A 188 -20.85 -14.47 12.73
C LEU A 188 -20.13 -14.47 14.09
N PRO A 189 -20.31 -15.54 14.90
CA PRO A 189 -19.49 -15.74 16.09
C PRO A 189 -18.02 -15.92 15.70
N GLY A 190 -17.11 -15.53 16.59
CA GLY A 190 -15.66 -15.57 16.34
C GLY A 190 -15.04 -14.17 16.31
N ASP A 191 -13.76 -14.13 15.96
CA ASP A 191 -12.98 -12.90 15.88
C ASP A 191 -12.93 -12.33 14.44
N SER A 192 -12.25 -11.19 14.29
CA SER A 192 -12.11 -10.53 13.00
C SER A 192 -11.34 -11.35 11.96
N PHE A 193 -10.49 -12.30 12.38
CA PHE A 193 -9.73 -13.16 11.47
C PHE A 193 -10.62 -14.23 10.84
N THR A 194 -11.50 -14.82 11.64
CA THR A 194 -12.44 -15.85 11.15
C THR A 194 -13.44 -15.23 10.16
N ARG A 195 -13.95 -14.03 10.46
CA ARG A 195 -14.89 -13.32 9.59
C ARG A 195 -14.26 -12.91 8.25
N GLU A 196 -13.02 -12.42 8.31
CA GLU A 196 -12.23 -12.13 7.12
C GLU A 196 -12.00 -13.37 6.25
N ALA A 197 -11.45 -14.44 6.83
CA ALA A 197 -11.21 -15.68 6.09
C ALA A 197 -12.49 -16.26 5.48
N PHE A 198 -13.63 -16.12 6.17
CA PHE A 198 -14.92 -16.56 5.66
C PHE A 198 -15.36 -15.72 4.45
N TYR A 199 -15.31 -14.38 4.53
CA TYR A 199 -15.66 -13.50 3.42
C TYR A 199 -14.70 -13.67 2.24
N ASP A 200 -13.41 -13.68 2.48
CA ASP A 200 -12.38 -13.79 1.45
C ASP A 200 -12.38 -15.19 0.82
N GLY A 201 -12.87 -16.22 1.53
CA GLY A 201 -13.17 -17.53 0.97
C GLY A 201 -14.37 -17.53 0.00
N ILE A 202 -15.31 -16.60 0.15
CA ILE A 202 -16.37 -16.36 -0.84
C ILE A 202 -15.80 -15.58 -2.03
N ASN A 203 -14.88 -14.65 -1.75
CA ASN A 203 -14.23 -13.75 -2.72
C ASN A 203 -15.22 -13.07 -3.69
N PRO A 204 -16.29 -12.40 -3.19
CA PRO A 204 -17.32 -11.89 -4.08
C PRO A 204 -16.87 -10.60 -4.79
N SER A 205 -16.94 -10.59 -6.12
CA SER A 205 -16.78 -9.34 -6.87
C SER A 205 -17.88 -8.35 -6.51
N CYS A 206 -17.51 -7.11 -6.20
CA CYS A 206 -18.42 -6.04 -5.84
C CYS A 206 -18.35 -4.90 -6.86
N THR A 207 -19.47 -4.21 -7.08
CA THR A 207 -19.54 -2.94 -7.79
C THR A 207 -19.94 -1.83 -6.83
N LEU A 208 -19.11 -0.80 -6.74
CA LEU A 208 -19.43 0.47 -6.09
C LEU A 208 -19.93 1.45 -7.16
N ALA A 209 -21.22 1.75 -7.13
CA ALA A 209 -21.82 2.74 -8.00
C ALA A 209 -21.28 4.15 -7.70
N SER A 210 -21.19 4.98 -8.73
CA SER A 210 -20.74 6.36 -8.61
C SER A 210 -21.67 7.21 -7.74
N GLY A 211 -21.08 7.94 -6.78
CA GLY A 211 -21.76 8.91 -5.93
C GLY A 211 -20.96 10.21 -5.76
N ASP A 212 -21.56 11.16 -5.05
CA ASP A 212 -20.97 12.49 -4.83
C ASP A 212 -19.69 12.43 -3.99
N ASP A 213 -19.61 11.52 -3.02
CA ASP A 213 -18.48 11.37 -2.11
C ASP A 213 -17.81 9.99 -2.17
N THR A 214 -18.21 9.10 -3.07
CA THR A 214 -17.55 7.79 -3.26
C THR A 214 -16.06 7.97 -3.61
N PRO A 215 -15.19 6.97 -3.38
CA PRO A 215 -13.80 7.02 -3.80
C PRO A 215 -13.68 7.34 -5.29
N ALA A 216 -12.80 8.30 -5.62
CA ALA A 216 -12.54 8.70 -6.98
C ALA A 216 -11.21 9.46 -7.06
N ARG A 217 -10.41 9.09 -8.06
CA ARG A 217 -9.12 9.73 -8.40
C ARG A 217 -9.25 11.23 -8.66
N THR A 218 -10.43 11.64 -9.10
CA THR A 218 -10.82 13.04 -9.36
C THR A 218 -10.75 13.91 -8.11
N ARG A 219 -11.10 13.35 -6.94
CA ARG A 219 -11.28 14.11 -5.69
C ARG A 219 -10.12 13.91 -4.72
N GLU A 220 -9.55 12.70 -4.66
CA GLU A 220 -8.48 12.31 -3.74
C GLU A 220 -7.34 13.32 -3.64
N LYS A 221 -7.21 13.92 -2.46
CA LYS A 221 -6.11 14.79 -2.05
C LYS A 221 -6.14 14.93 -0.54
N LEU A 222 -4.97 15.02 0.06
CA LEU A 222 -4.82 15.38 1.46
C LEU A 222 -5.00 16.89 1.62
N ASP A 223 -6.07 17.28 2.31
CA ASP A 223 -6.37 18.69 2.59
C ASP A 223 -5.31 19.37 3.46
N GLY A 224 -5.14 20.68 3.25
CA GLY A 224 -4.17 21.50 4.00
C GLY A 224 -2.71 21.24 3.64
N SER A 225 -2.44 20.50 2.56
CA SER A 225 -1.09 20.30 2.05
C SER A 225 -0.50 21.60 1.49
N ARG A 226 0.78 21.86 1.80
CA ARG A 226 1.52 22.99 1.21
C ARG A 226 1.72 22.75 -0.28
N ILE A 227 1.44 23.77 -1.09
CA ILE A 227 1.63 23.72 -2.53
C ILE A 227 3.04 24.19 -2.88
N ALA A 228 3.77 23.37 -3.62
CA ALA A 228 5.01 23.72 -4.27
C ALA A 228 4.82 23.72 -5.78
N TRP A 229 5.08 24.87 -6.39
CA TRP A 229 5.00 25.09 -7.83
C TRP A 229 6.09 24.36 -8.58
N GLN A 230 5.73 23.73 -9.69
CA GLN A 230 6.68 23.06 -10.56
C GLN A 230 7.22 24.08 -11.58
N THR A 231 8.40 24.64 -11.28
CA THR A 231 9.03 25.69 -12.10
C THR A 231 10.15 25.18 -13.00
N GLY A 232 10.67 23.98 -12.75
CA GLY A 232 11.72 23.33 -13.53
C GLY A 232 11.30 21.94 -14.04
N PRO A 233 12.15 21.26 -14.84
CA PRO A 233 11.88 19.92 -15.33
C PRO A 233 11.74 18.91 -14.18
N LEU A 234 11.02 17.81 -14.45
CA LEU A 234 10.92 16.69 -13.51
C LEU A 234 12.29 16.03 -13.27
N ARG A 235 12.54 15.61 -12.03
CA ARG A 235 13.72 14.85 -11.57
C ARG A 235 13.70 13.41 -12.08
N ARG A 236 13.97 13.24 -13.37
CA ARG A 236 14.03 11.92 -14.05
C ARG A 236 15.38 11.21 -13.91
N ALA A 237 16.41 11.93 -13.47
CA ALA A 237 17.72 11.34 -13.21
C ALA A 237 17.65 10.31 -12.09
N ARG A 238 18.52 9.30 -12.15
CA ARG A 238 18.65 8.33 -11.06
C ARG A 238 19.42 8.97 -9.91
N PRO A 239 18.83 9.09 -8.71
CA PRO A 239 19.53 9.64 -7.57
C PRO A 239 20.59 8.66 -7.06
N ASP A 240 21.64 9.20 -6.42
CA ASP A 240 22.49 8.41 -5.54
C ASP A 240 21.71 8.11 -4.25
N LEU A 241 21.36 6.84 -4.04
CA LEU A 241 20.56 6.44 -2.90
C LEU A 241 21.25 6.73 -1.56
N ARG A 242 22.57 6.57 -1.43
CA ARG A 242 23.25 6.80 -0.14
C ARG A 242 23.23 8.29 0.20
N ARG A 243 23.49 9.13 -0.80
CA ARG A 243 23.40 10.59 -0.63
C ARG A 243 22.00 11.03 -0.24
N GLU A 244 20.97 10.48 -0.89
CA GLU A 244 19.58 10.82 -0.56
C GLU A 244 19.15 10.29 0.81
N ILE A 245 19.53 9.06 1.17
CA ILE A 245 19.20 8.47 2.47
C ILE A 245 19.82 9.26 3.63
N ALA A 246 21.01 9.83 3.45
CA ALA A 246 21.64 10.67 4.47
C ALA A 246 20.91 12.00 4.74
N ARG A 247 20.03 12.43 3.82
CA ARG A 247 19.24 13.65 3.98
C ARG A 247 17.92 13.36 4.67
N ALA A 248 17.81 13.81 5.93
CA ALA A 248 16.58 13.70 6.71
C ALA A 248 15.38 14.39 6.05
N PRO A 249 14.16 13.85 6.20
CA PRO A 249 12.93 14.58 5.88
C PRO A 249 12.83 15.87 6.69
N ARG A 250 12.10 16.87 6.18
CA ARG A 250 11.94 18.18 6.84
C ARG A 250 11.22 18.07 8.18
N ALA A 251 10.20 17.22 8.25
CA ALA A 251 9.47 16.99 9.50
C ALA A 251 8.84 15.60 9.53
N LEU A 252 8.75 15.02 10.72
CA LEU A 252 8.02 13.80 11.03
C LEU A 252 7.04 14.10 12.17
N ARG A 253 5.73 13.98 11.91
CA ARG A 253 4.70 14.24 12.92
C ARG A 253 3.66 13.13 12.96
N ARG A 254 3.29 12.69 14.16
CA ARG A 254 2.11 11.83 14.34
C ARG A 254 0.86 12.67 14.19
N LEU A 255 -0.10 12.20 13.40
CA LEU A 255 -1.39 12.85 13.24
C LEU A 255 -2.30 12.54 14.46
N PRO A 256 -3.14 13.51 14.88
CA PRO A 256 -4.24 13.22 15.80
C PRO A 256 -5.17 12.16 15.21
N ALA A 257 -5.82 11.34 16.06
CA ALA A 257 -6.60 10.17 15.62
C ALA A 257 -7.66 10.50 14.55
N ARG A 258 -8.36 11.64 14.68
CA ARG A 258 -9.31 12.11 13.67
C ARG A 258 -8.66 12.32 12.29
N LYS A 259 -7.51 13.01 12.26
CA LYS A 259 -6.74 13.23 11.03
C LYS A 259 -6.09 11.94 10.52
N GLY A 260 -5.74 11.02 11.41
CA GLY A 260 -5.30 9.68 11.05
C GLY A 260 -6.39 8.89 10.32
N ARG A 261 -7.63 8.93 10.81
CA ARG A 261 -8.80 8.31 10.16
C ARG A 261 -9.05 8.88 8.77
N GLU A 262 -9.02 10.22 8.63
CA GLU A 262 -9.17 10.90 7.34
C GLU A 262 -8.08 10.48 6.35
N ALA A 263 -6.83 10.31 6.82
CA ALA A 263 -5.72 9.89 5.97
C ALA A 263 -5.80 8.41 5.56
N ILE A 264 -6.30 7.53 6.45
CA ILE A 264 -6.58 6.12 6.12
C ILE A 264 -7.75 6.03 5.13
N ASP A 265 -8.80 6.85 5.29
CA ASP A 265 -9.90 6.93 4.32
C ASP A 265 -9.40 7.38 2.94
N LEU A 266 -8.48 8.35 2.89
CA LEU A 266 -7.82 8.75 1.65
C LEU A 266 -7.00 7.60 1.05
N ALA A 267 -6.26 6.84 1.86
CA ALA A 267 -5.49 5.69 1.40
C ALA A 267 -6.39 4.59 0.83
N ARG A 268 -7.45 4.20 1.53
CA ARG A 268 -8.45 3.24 1.04
C ARG A 268 -9.12 3.75 -0.24
N GLY A 269 -9.52 5.02 -0.25
CA GLY A 269 -10.14 5.63 -1.42
C GLY A 269 -9.23 5.55 -2.66
N ALA A 270 -7.96 5.93 -2.49
CA ALA A 270 -6.96 5.88 -3.56
C ALA A 270 -6.72 4.49 -4.13
N MET A 271 -6.86 3.45 -3.31
CA MET A 271 -6.76 2.05 -3.75
C MET A 271 -8.04 1.59 -4.43
N VAL A 272 -9.21 1.82 -3.81
CA VAL A 272 -10.52 1.44 -4.35
C VAL A 272 -10.72 2.02 -5.75
N ALA A 273 -10.47 3.32 -5.93
CA ALA A 273 -10.63 3.99 -7.23
C ALA A 273 -9.65 3.50 -8.32
N ARG A 274 -8.75 2.57 -7.99
CA ARG A 274 -7.78 1.95 -8.92
C ARG A 274 -7.88 0.43 -8.94
N GLN A 275 -8.96 -0.14 -8.41
CA GLN A 275 -9.15 -1.60 -8.34
C GLN A 275 -7.98 -2.28 -7.62
N ARG A 276 -7.60 -1.73 -6.47
CA ARG A 276 -6.57 -2.30 -5.60
C ARG A 276 -7.08 -2.34 -4.17
N ASP A 277 -6.50 -3.24 -3.40
CA ASP A 277 -6.67 -3.30 -1.96
C ASP A 277 -5.30 -3.57 -1.30
N LEU A 278 -5.16 -3.16 -0.04
CA LEU A 278 -3.92 -3.35 0.73
C LEU A 278 -4.27 -3.48 2.21
N ASP A 279 -3.96 -4.63 2.79
CA ASP A 279 -4.23 -4.94 4.21
C ASP A 279 -3.72 -3.86 5.16
N ALA A 280 -2.54 -3.30 4.88
CA ALA A 280 -1.97 -2.24 5.70
C ALA A 280 -2.86 -0.99 5.77
N PHE A 281 -3.63 -0.67 4.71
CA PHE A 281 -4.63 0.40 4.72
C PHE A 281 -5.98 -0.08 5.24
N ALA A 282 -6.38 -1.29 4.89
CA ALA A 282 -7.65 -1.87 5.29
C ALA A 282 -7.73 -2.08 6.82
N TYR A 283 -6.60 -2.36 7.47
CA TYR A 283 -6.44 -2.47 8.93
C TYR A 283 -5.63 -1.33 9.55
N GLY A 284 -5.58 -0.16 8.92
CA GLY A 284 -4.83 0.97 9.46
C GLY A 284 -5.34 1.43 10.83
N ASP A 285 -4.43 1.61 11.80
CA ASP A 285 -4.76 2.19 13.11
C ASP A 285 -4.72 3.72 13.02
N ALA A 286 -5.88 4.37 13.17
CA ALA A 286 -5.99 5.83 13.13
C ALA A 286 -5.11 6.54 14.19
N ARG A 287 -4.67 5.84 15.24
CA ARG A 287 -3.80 6.36 16.30
C ARG A 287 -2.30 6.25 15.96
N ASP A 288 -1.95 5.48 14.93
CA ASP A 288 -0.57 5.26 14.45
C ASP A 288 -0.37 5.75 13.01
N VAL A 289 -0.81 6.98 12.74
CA VAL A 289 -0.61 7.63 11.44
C VAL A 289 0.40 8.75 11.56
N TRP A 290 1.37 8.79 10.65
CA TRP A 290 2.44 9.78 10.61
C TRP A 290 2.44 10.49 9.27
N LEU A 291 2.57 11.81 9.31
CA LEU A 291 2.90 12.63 8.15
C LEU A 291 4.40 12.96 8.17
N VAL A 292 5.06 12.61 7.07
CA VAL A 292 6.45 12.93 6.80
C VAL A 292 6.47 14.01 5.72
N ASP A 293 6.86 15.24 6.09
CA ASP A 293 7.09 16.32 5.13
C ASP A 293 8.52 16.19 4.61
N ASP A 294 8.66 16.00 3.29
CA ASP A 294 9.97 15.86 2.64
C ASP A 294 10.34 17.10 1.79
N GLY A 295 9.52 18.15 1.87
CA GLY A 295 9.74 19.40 1.16
C GLY A 295 9.30 19.38 -0.30
N ASP A 296 9.32 20.56 -0.91
CA ASP A 296 8.95 20.77 -2.32
C ASP A 296 7.63 20.10 -2.69
N GLY A 297 6.68 20.09 -1.74
CA GLY A 297 5.36 19.47 -1.86
C GLY A 297 5.36 17.94 -1.85
N TYR A 298 6.49 17.25 -1.65
CA TYR A 298 6.51 15.82 -1.37
C TYR A 298 6.20 15.54 0.10
N ALA A 299 5.37 14.54 0.32
CA ALA A 299 5.11 14.03 1.65
C ALA A 299 4.79 12.53 1.61
N PHE A 300 4.89 11.88 2.76
CA PHE A 300 4.41 10.52 2.97
C PHE A 300 3.40 10.53 4.11
N VAL A 301 2.24 9.92 3.90
CA VAL A 301 1.37 9.51 5.02
C VAL A 301 1.62 8.02 5.21
N VAL A 302 2.15 7.64 6.37
CA VAL A 302 2.36 6.23 6.72
C VAL A 302 1.50 5.86 7.92
N ASN A 303 0.89 4.68 7.88
CA ASN A 303 0.08 4.17 8.98
C ASN A 303 0.55 2.78 9.39
N GLY A 304 0.61 2.56 10.70
CA GLY A 304 0.70 1.21 11.25
C GLY A 304 -0.65 0.50 11.17
N VAL A 305 -0.65 -0.80 11.46
CA VAL A 305 -1.87 -1.61 11.53
C VAL A 305 -2.39 -1.73 12.97
N GLU A 306 -3.68 -2.03 13.10
CA GLU A 306 -4.35 -2.27 14.37
C GLU A 306 -3.63 -3.35 15.21
N PRO A 307 -3.56 -3.20 16.55
CA PRO A 307 -2.76 -4.08 17.40
C PRO A 307 -3.00 -5.59 17.20
N GLN A 308 -4.24 -5.98 16.94
CA GLN A 308 -4.62 -7.37 16.73
C GLN A 308 -4.04 -7.94 15.42
N ARG A 309 -3.89 -7.10 14.39
CA ARG A 309 -3.41 -7.45 13.04
C ARG A 309 -1.88 -7.43 12.90
N ARG A 310 -1.15 -6.98 13.92
CA ARG A 310 0.31 -6.88 13.86
C ARG A 310 0.96 -8.25 13.77
N ALA A 311 1.95 -8.38 12.89
CA ALA A 311 2.84 -9.53 12.88
C ALA A 311 3.69 -9.53 14.18
N PRO A 312 4.05 -10.69 14.76
CA PRO A 312 4.77 -10.73 16.03
C PRO A 312 6.18 -10.10 15.99
N LEU A 313 6.90 -10.27 14.87
CA LEU A 313 8.33 -9.91 14.78
C LEU A 313 8.66 -8.80 13.79
N ALA A 314 7.75 -8.48 12.86
CA ALA A 314 7.90 -7.40 11.90
C ALA A 314 6.82 -6.34 12.14
N ALA A 315 7.16 -5.05 12.09
CA ALA A 315 6.15 -3.98 12.05
C ALA A 315 5.76 -3.69 10.61
N ILE A 316 4.47 -3.56 10.33
CA ILE A 316 3.96 -3.37 8.97
C ILE A 316 3.45 -1.93 8.85
N TYR A 317 3.98 -1.18 7.90
CA TYR A 317 3.53 0.16 7.57
C TYR A 317 3.08 0.25 6.13
N GLY A 318 1.81 0.62 5.93
CA GLY A 318 1.31 1.09 4.64
C GLY A 318 1.59 2.58 4.49
N GLY A 319 1.80 3.07 3.27
CA GLY A 319 1.97 4.51 3.07
C GLY A 319 1.50 5.03 1.73
N LEU A 320 0.90 6.22 1.73
CA LEU A 320 0.67 7.02 0.54
C LEU A 320 1.86 7.93 0.28
N MET A 321 2.30 7.97 -0.97
CA MET A 321 3.26 8.95 -1.48
C MET A 321 2.48 10.11 -2.07
N LEU A 322 2.79 11.33 -1.63
CA LEU A 322 2.03 12.52 -1.99
C LEU A 322 2.91 13.53 -2.73
N ARG A 323 2.31 14.21 -3.72
CA ARG A 323 2.81 15.47 -4.27
C ARG A 323 1.70 16.52 -4.18
N ASN A 324 1.95 17.62 -3.46
CA ASN A 324 0.96 18.69 -3.20
C ASN A 324 -0.35 18.14 -2.62
N GLY A 325 -0.25 17.10 -1.78
CA GLY A 325 -1.38 16.38 -1.20
C GLY A 325 -2.04 15.35 -2.12
N VAL A 326 -1.74 15.34 -3.42
CA VAL A 326 -2.30 14.36 -4.36
C VAL A 326 -1.58 13.02 -4.19
N PRO A 327 -2.29 11.89 -4.01
CA PRO A 327 -1.69 10.56 -4.03
C PRO A 327 -1.03 10.27 -5.38
N VAL A 328 0.29 10.15 -5.39
CA VAL A 328 1.09 9.81 -6.59
C VAL A 328 1.51 8.33 -6.63
N GLY A 329 1.35 7.63 -5.50
CA GLY A 329 1.55 6.20 -5.40
C GLY A 329 1.41 5.73 -3.96
N TYR A 330 1.76 4.47 -3.72
CA TYR A 330 1.72 3.86 -2.41
C TYR A 330 2.92 2.94 -2.18
N LEU A 331 3.13 2.57 -0.91
CA LEU A 331 4.18 1.69 -0.46
C LEU A 331 3.68 0.79 0.67
N GLN A 332 4.40 -0.30 0.88
CA GLN A 332 4.40 -1.04 2.14
C GLN A 332 5.85 -1.28 2.57
N ALA A 333 6.11 -1.17 3.87
CA ALA A 333 7.38 -1.51 4.47
C ALA A 333 7.18 -2.47 5.65
N ASP A 334 7.83 -3.63 5.57
CA ASP A 334 7.84 -4.64 6.63
C ASP A 334 9.19 -4.56 7.36
N LEU A 335 9.15 -4.03 8.58
CA LEU A 335 10.32 -3.65 9.37
C LEU A 335 10.64 -4.73 10.41
N PHE A 336 11.77 -5.41 10.23
CA PHE A 336 12.37 -6.32 11.20
C PHE A 336 13.66 -5.70 11.73
N GLY A 337 13.55 -4.94 12.82
CA GLY A 337 14.68 -4.17 13.37
C GLY A 337 15.21 -3.18 12.33
N ARG A 338 16.46 -3.37 11.91
CA ARG A 338 17.13 -2.52 10.91
C ARG A 338 16.89 -2.96 9.45
N SER A 339 16.21 -4.08 9.23
CA SER A 339 15.87 -4.59 7.90
C SER A 339 14.47 -4.16 7.49
N ALA A 340 14.31 -3.69 6.25
CA ALA A 340 13.02 -3.31 5.66
C ALA A 340 12.80 -4.06 4.34
N ALA A 341 11.75 -4.89 4.27
CA ALA A 341 11.26 -5.41 2.99
C ALA A 341 10.28 -4.40 2.37
N LEU A 342 10.43 -4.16 1.08
CA LEU A 342 9.81 -3.03 0.39
C LEU A 342 8.84 -3.47 -0.70
N SER A 343 7.67 -2.85 -0.70
CA SER A 343 6.77 -2.77 -1.84
C SER A 343 6.59 -1.30 -2.22
N PHE A 344 6.73 -0.95 -3.51
CA PHE A 344 6.66 0.42 -3.98
C PHE A 344 5.93 0.48 -5.33
N ASN A 345 4.92 1.33 -5.42
CA ASN A 345 4.07 1.44 -6.59
C ASN A 345 3.76 2.91 -6.90
N THR A 346 4.10 3.35 -8.11
CA THR A 346 3.66 4.66 -8.64
C THR A 346 2.37 4.47 -9.42
N PHE A 347 1.35 5.28 -9.13
CA PHE A 347 0.10 5.24 -9.89
C PHE A 347 0.33 5.65 -11.34
N GLU A 348 -0.50 5.09 -12.23
CA GLU A 348 -0.39 5.11 -13.69
C GLU A 348 -0.19 6.55 -14.22
N THR A 349 -1.00 7.49 -13.72
CA THR A 349 -0.93 8.93 -14.04
C THR A 349 0.46 9.55 -13.87
N PHE A 350 1.25 9.04 -12.92
CA PHE A 350 2.52 9.62 -12.48
C PHE A 350 3.74 8.76 -12.87
N ARG A 351 3.54 7.63 -13.55
CA ARG A 351 4.63 6.80 -14.09
C ARG A 351 5.46 7.60 -15.10
N GLY A 352 6.77 7.32 -15.18
CA GLY A 352 7.71 8.07 -16.02
C GLY A 352 7.99 9.51 -15.57
N GLY A 353 7.46 9.90 -14.40
CA GLY A 353 7.78 11.14 -13.71
C GLY A 353 9.01 10.97 -12.81
N GLU A 354 8.84 11.22 -11.52
CA GLU A 354 9.93 11.31 -10.54
C GLU A 354 10.01 10.07 -9.64
N SER A 355 9.53 8.91 -10.10
CA SER A 355 9.45 7.67 -9.30
C SER A 355 10.78 7.28 -8.66
N ALA A 356 11.91 7.42 -9.37
CA ALA A 356 13.23 7.12 -8.84
C ALA A 356 13.63 8.06 -7.68
N TYR A 357 13.31 9.35 -7.81
CA TYR A 357 13.53 10.34 -6.77
C TYR A 357 12.65 10.06 -5.55
N VAL A 358 11.34 9.88 -5.76
CA VAL A 358 10.37 9.57 -4.68
C VAL A 358 10.74 8.27 -3.96
N PHE A 359 11.19 7.24 -4.69
CA PHE A 359 11.70 6.00 -4.09
C PHE A 359 12.92 6.24 -3.20
N ALA A 360 13.90 7.04 -3.64
CA ALA A 360 15.06 7.37 -2.81
C ALA A 360 14.65 8.12 -1.53
N ARG A 361 13.68 9.05 -1.65
CA ARG A 361 13.12 9.77 -0.49
C ARG A 361 12.32 8.87 0.43
N MET A 362 11.64 7.85 -0.09
CA MET A 362 11.01 6.80 0.72
C MET A 362 12.05 6.04 1.55
N LEU A 363 13.20 5.66 0.98
CA LEU A 363 14.26 5.00 1.74
C LEU A 363 14.82 5.91 2.83
N ALA A 364 15.00 7.21 2.54
CA ALA A 364 15.41 8.21 3.54
C ALA A 364 14.38 8.32 4.67
N MET A 365 13.08 8.36 4.34
CA MET A 365 12.00 8.34 5.33
C MET A 365 12.08 7.09 6.22
N LEU A 366 12.25 5.90 5.64
CA LEU A 366 12.35 4.66 6.41
C LEU A 366 13.59 4.62 7.31
N HIS A 367 14.72 5.13 6.81
CA HIS A 367 15.96 5.26 7.58
C HIS A 367 15.78 6.18 8.79
N HIS A 368 15.28 7.40 8.58
CA HIS A 368 15.18 8.40 9.64
C HIS A 368 13.98 8.18 10.59
N ALA A 369 12.86 7.65 10.10
CA ALA A 369 11.69 7.41 10.93
C ALA A 369 11.78 6.12 11.74
N PHE A 370 12.43 5.08 11.20
CA PHE A 370 12.42 3.72 11.76
C PHE A 370 13.82 3.11 11.99
N GLY A 371 14.90 3.75 11.56
CA GLY A 371 16.27 3.24 11.75
C GLY A 371 16.66 2.11 10.79
N ALA A 372 15.95 1.97 9.66
CA ALA A 372 16.28 0.97 8.64
C ALA A 372 17.64 1.26 7.99
N THR A 373 18.51 0.26 7.88
CA THR A 373 19.83 0.36 7.23
C THR A 373 20.05 -0.69 6.14
N SER A 374 19.19 -1.71 6.10
CA SER A 374 19.16 -2.77 5.09
C SER A 374 17.80 -2.77 4.42
N PHE A 375 17.77 -2.75 3.10
CA PHE A 375 16.56 -2.71 2.30
C PHE A 375 16.52 -3.90 1.34
N THR A 376 15.38 -4.55 1.25
CA THR A 376 15.19 -5.71 0.38
C THR A 376 13.94 -5.58 -0.47
N VAL A 377 14.04 -6.02 -1.72
CA VAL A 377 12.89 -6.15 -2.62
C VAL A 377 12.65 -7.63 -2.86
N GLU A 378 11.43 -8.07 -2.56
CA GLU A 378 11.02 -9.47 -2.64
C GLU A 378 10.79 -9.91 -4.09
N PRO A 379 10.93 -11.21 -4.39
CA PRO A 379 10.75 -11.75 -5.73
C PRO A 379 9.44 -11.34 -6.43
N TYR A 380 8.32 -11.32 -5.72
CA TYR A 380 7.03 -10.92 -6.29
C TYR A 380 7.05 -9.48 -6.82
N GLN A 381 7.68 -8.55 -6.09
CA GLN A 381 7.85 -7.15 -6.49
C GLN A 381 8.81 -6.99 -7.68
N LEU A 382 9.63 -8.01 -7.96
CA LEU A 382 10.57 -8.05 -9.08
C LEU A 382 10.00 -8.75 -10.32
N GLY A 383 8.84 -9.41 -10.18
CA GLY A 383 8.13 -10.09 -11.26
C GLY A 383 7.98 -11.62 -11.11
N GLN A 384 8.34 -12.21 -9.98
CA GLN A 384 7.99 -13.61 -9.71
C GLN A 384 6.47 -13.72 -9.53
N ASP A 385 5.81 -14.52 -10.37
CA ASP A 385 4.35 -14.69 -10.37
C ASP A 385 3.58 -13.35 -10.50
N ASN A 386 4.23 -12.35 -11.11
CA ASN A 386 3.72 -11.00 -11.30
C ASN A 386 4.15 -10.45 -12.67
N ASP A 387 3.25 -10.56 -13.64
CA ASP A 387 3.52 -10.13 -15.02
C ASP A 387 3.67 -8.61 -15.16
N GLU A 388 3.03 -7.81 -14.31
CA GLU A 388 3.22 -6.35 -14.29
C GLU A 388 4.65 -5.99 -13.89
N GLY A 389 5.22 -6.69 -12.91
CA GLY A 389 6.61 -6.54 -12.49
C GLY A 389 7.61 -6.84 -13.63
N ILE A 390 7.30 -7.86 -14.44
CA ILE A 390 8.11 -8.21 -15.61
C ILE A 390 7.96 -7.18 -16.73
N ALA A 391 6.73 -6.82 -17.09
CA ALA A 391 6.43 -5.87 -18.17
C ALA A 391 7.01 -4.47 -17.89
N SER A 392 7.03 -4.05 -16.63
CA SER A 392 7.62 -2.76 -16.21
C SER A 392 9.16 -2.77 -16.14
N GLY A 393 9.79 -3.95 -16.20
CA GLY A 393 11.24 -4.10 -16.00
C GLY A 393 11.68 -3.75 -14.58
N ALA A 394 10.84 -4.03 -13.58
CA ALA A 394 11.04 -3.66 -12.18
C ALA A 394 12.43 -4.08 -11.64
N TRP A 395 12.90 -5.29 -12.01
CA TRP A 395 14.22 -5.76 -11.61
C TRP A 395 15.35 -4.79 -12.01
N TRP A 396 15.34 -4.31 -13.26
CA TRP A 396 16.32 -3.34 -13.74
C TRP A 396 16.15 -1.97 -13.12
N PHE A 397 14.92 -1.56 -12.77
CA PHE A 397 14.68 -0.31 -12.04
C PHE A 397 15.46 -0.29 -10.72
N TYR A 398 15.29 -1.31 -9.86
CA TYR A 398 16.00 -1.41 -8.59
C TYR A 398 17.51 -1.62 -8.78
N PHE A 399 17.91 -2.48 -9.72
CA PHE A 399 19.32 -2.72 -10.00
C PHE A 399 20.05 -1.43 -10.40
N LYS A 400 19.44 -0.61 -11.25
CA LYS A 400 20.04 0.66 -11.70
C LYS A 400 20.10 1.73 -10.60
N LEU A 401 19.33 1.57 -9.52
CA LEU A 401 19.40 2.42 -8.33
C LEU A 401 20.46 1.94 -7.31
N GLY A 402 21.10 0.80 -7.55
CA GLY A 402 22.18 0.31 -6.71
C GLY A 402 21.84 -0.95 -5.90
N PHE A 403 20.63 -1.49 -6.03
CA PHE A 403 20.29 -2.77 -5.44
C PHE A 403 21.05 -3.92 -6.14
N ARG A 404 21.47 -4.93 -5.40
CA ARG A 404 22.26 -6.05 -5.94
C ARG A 404 21.72 -7.40 -5.52
N PRO A 405 21.75 -8.41 -6.40
CA PRO A 405 21.44 -9.79 -6.02
C PRO A 405 22.61 -10.39 -5.23
N ARG A 406 22.29 -11.22 -4.24
CA ARG A 406 23.29 -12.01 -3.48
C ARG A 406 23.42 -13.45 -3.94
N ALA A 407 22.42 -13.98 -4.65
CA ALA A 407 22.45 -15.34 -5.16
C ALA A 407 23.40 -15.44 -6.38
N ALA A 408 24.18 -16.52 -6.45
CA ALA A 408 25.23 -16.67 -7.46
C ALA A 408 24.68 -16.77 -8.89
N ASP A 409 23.56 -17.46 -9.05
CA ASP A 409 22.80 -17.58 -10.30
C ASP A 409 22.34 -16.20 -10.82
N ALA A 410 21.67 -15.41 -9.97
CA ALA A 410 21.20 -14.07 -10.34
C ALA A 410 22.37 -13.11 -10.66
N ARG A 411 23.49 -13.20 -9.92
CA ARG A 411 24.70 -12.42 -10.27
C ARG A 411 25.28 -12.81 -11.62
N ARG A 412 25.29 -14.10 -11.95
CA ARG A 412 25.79 -14.59 -13.25
C ARG A 412 24.92 -14.04 -14.39
N ILE A 413 23.60 -14.23 -14.31
CA ILE A 413 22.65 -13.75 -15.32
C ILE A 413 22.76 -12.23 -15.48
N ALA A 414 22.81 -11.48 -14.37
CA ALA A 414 22.93 -10.03 -14.41
C ALA A 414 24.21 -9.55 -15.11
N ARG A 415 25.35 -10.22 -14.88
CA ARG A 415 26.62 -9.89 -15.55
C ARG A 415 26.57 -10.18 -17.06
N GLU A 416 26.02 -11.33 -17.44
CA GLU A 416 25.84 -11.71 -18.84
C GLU A 416 24.95 -10.70 -19.58
N GLU A 417 23.82 -10.29 -18.97
CA GLU A 417 22.94 -9.28 -19.54
C GLU A 417 23.58 -7.90 -19.61
N LEU A 418 24.32 -7.47 -18.58
CA LEU A 418 25.07 -6.20 -18.63
C LEU A 418 26.11 -6.19 -19.76
N ALA A 419 26.78 -7.32 -20.00
CA ALA A 419 27.72 -7.43 -21.12
C ALA A 419 27.00 -7.33 -22.48
N ARG A 420 25.78 -7.85 -22.61
CA ARG A 420 24.95 -7.68 -23.82
C ARG A 420 24.52 -6.23 -24.00
N ILE A 421 24.02 -5.60 -22.93
CA ILE A 421 23.63 -4.17 -22.93
C ILE A 421 24.82 -3.26 -23.27
N GLY A 422 26.03 -3.60 -22.80
CA GLY A 422 27.24 -2.86 -23.09
C GLY A 422 27.67 -2.96 -24.57
N ARG A 423 27.37 -4.08 -25.24
CA ARG A 423 27.64 -4.25 -26.68
C ARG A 423 26.57 -3.62 -27.57
N ASP A 424 25.31 -3.65 -27.16
CA ASP A 424 24.19 -3.03 -27.87
C ASP A 424 23.27 -2.25 -26.90
N PRO A 425 23.32 -0.90 -26.90
CA PRO A 425 22.42 -0.08 -26.10
C PRO A 425 20.92 -0.28 -26.39
N ARG A 426 20.57 -0.85 -27.55
CA ARG A 426 19.19 -1.17 -27.91
C ARG A 426 18.74 -2.52 -27.37
N HIS A 427 19.65 -3.38 -26.89
CA HIS A 427 19.32 -4.67 -26.29
C HIS A 427 18.33 -4.50 -25.12
N ARG A 428 17.37 -5.41 -25.05
CA ARG A 428 16.42 -5.53 -23.94
C ARG A 428 16.42 -6.98 -23.46
N SER A 429 16.52 -7.16 -22.15
CA SER A 429 16.42 -8.49 -21.55
C SER A 429 15.07 -9.13 -21.91
N SER A 430 15.12 -10.39 -22.33
CA SER A 430 13.90 -11.14 -22.62
C SER A 430 13.08 -11.38 -21.35
N GLU A 431 11.77 -11.61 -21.54
CA GLU A 431 10.86 -11.97 -20.45
C GLU A 431 11.37 -13.16 -19.63
N ALA A 432 11.83 -14.23 -20.30
CA ALA A 432 12.40 -15.41 -19.65
C ALA A 432 13.61 -15.04 -18.76
N THR A 433 14.46 -14.12 -19.21
CA THR A 433 15.61 -13.65 -18.44
C THR A 433 15.16 -12.83 -17.23
N LEU A 434 14.18 -11.94 -17.39
CA LEU A 434 13.62 -11.16 -16.30
C LEU A 434 12.96 -12.05 -15.24
N ARG A 435 12.20 -13.07 -15.66
CA ARG A 435 11.60 -14.07 -14.75
C ARG A 435 12.67 -14.85 -13.99
N ALA A 436 13.78 -15.23 -14.64
CA ALA A 436 14.88 -15.91 -13.97
C ALA A 436 15.57 -15.00 -12.93
N LEU A 437 15.78 -13.72 -13.25
CA LEU A 437 16.32 -12.73 -12.32
C LEU A 437 15.37 -12.43 -11.14
N ALA A 438 14.07 -12.38 -11.40
CA ALA A 438 13.04 -12.04 -10.43
C ALA A 438 12.87 -13.08 -9.31
N ARG A 439 13.29 -14.34 -9.51
CA ARG A 439 13.24 -15.42 -8.49
C ARG A 439 14.09 -15.15 -7.24
N ARG A 440 14.95 -14.13 -7.27
CA ARG A 440 15.89 -13.82 -6.20
C ARG A 440 15.69 -12.40 -5.71
N HIS A 441 15.82 -12.22 -4.39
CA HIS A 441 15.80 -10.92 -3.75
C HIS A 441 16.90 -9.99 -4.26
N LEU A 442 16.58 -8.70 -4.27
CA LEU A 442 17.55 -7.62 -4.44
C LEU A 442 17.76 -6.90 -3.11
N PHE A 443 19.01 -6.49 -2.85
CA PHE A 443 19.44 -5.92 -1.57
C PHE A 443 20.10 -4.56 -1.77
N PHE A 444 19.85 -3.63 -0.87
CA PHE A 444 20.59 -2.38 -0.76
C PHE A 444 20.96 -2.12 0.70
N GLU A 445 22.24 -1.89 0.95
CA GLU A 445 22.79 -1.60 2.27
C GLU A 445 23.26 -0.15 2.30
N VAL A 446 22.84 0.59 3.34
CA VAL A 446 23.33 1.95 3.58
C VAL A 446 24.85 1.91 3.77
N ASP A 447 25.33 1.01 4.63
CA ASP A 447 26.74 0.65 4.79
C ASP A 447 27.01 -0.73 4.19
N PRO A 448 27.66 -0.83 3.01
CA PRO A 448 28.02 -2.10 2.38
C PRO A 448 28.89 -3.01 3.24
N ALA A 449 29.62 -2.48 4.22
CA ALA A 449 30.48 -3.26 5.11
C ALA A 449 29.68 -4.00 6.20
N ARG A 450 28.40 -3.66 6.39
CA ARG A 450 27.53 -4.22 7.43
C ARG A 450 26.23 -4.79 6.85
N PRO A 451 26.29 -5.77 5.92
CA PRO A 451 25.09 -6.34 5.33
C PRO A 451 24.28 -7.13 6.35
N LEU A 452 22.96 -7.00 6.30
CA LEU A 452 22.06 -7.84 7.11
C LEU A 452 21.52 -9.01 6.28
N PRO A 453 21.45 -10.23 6.84
CA PRO A 453 20.76 -11.34 6.17
C PRO A 453 19.25 -11.08 6.11
N LEU A 454 18.53 -11.88 5.33
CA LEU A 454 17.06 -11.85 5.36
C LEU A 454 16.55 -12.21 6.77
N PRO A 455 15.53 -11.51 7.30
CA PRO A 455 14.90 -11.84 8.57
C PRO A 455 14.42 -13.31 8.60
N PRO A 456 14.77 -14.10 9.62
CA PRO A 456 14.43 -15.52 9.67
C PRO A 456 13.03 -15.77 10.27
N ALA A 457 12.03 -14.98 9.87
CA ALA A 457 10.70 -15.00 10.49
C ALA A 457 10.04 -16.39 10.42
N ALA A 458 10.09 -17.04 9.26
CA ALA A 458 9.56 -18.39 9.07
C ALA A 458 10.29 -19.42 9.95
N GLN A 459 11.63 -19.34 10.01
CA GLN A 459 12.44 -20.24 10.83
C GLN A 459 12.11 -20.07 12.32
N ILE A 460 11.97 -18.84 12.80
CA ILE A 460 11.58 -18.57 14.19
C ILE A 460 10.19 -19.14 14.48
N GLY A 461 9.23 -18.99 13.55
CA GLY A 461 7.90 -19.58 13.68
C GLY A 461 7.92 -21.10 13.82
N LEU A 462 8.70 -21.79 12.97
CA LEU A 462 8.86 -23.25 13.05
C LEU A 462 9.60 -23.71 14.33
N ALA A 463 10.59 -22.94 14.77
CA ALA A 463 11.25 -23.20 16.06
C ALA A 463 10.28 -23.05 17.23
N ALA A 464 9.42 -22.03 17.20
CA ALA A 464 8.39 -21.83 18.22
C ALA A 464 7.38 -22.97 18.19
N ALA A 465 6.97 -23.45 17.02
CA ALA A 465 6.08 -24.60 16.90
C ALA A 465 6.67 -25.86 17.57
N ARG A 466 7.96 -26.15 17.36
CA ARG A 466 8.66 -27.26 18.04
C ARG A 466 8.81 -27.06 19.54
N LEU A 467 9.02 -25.82 19.98
CA LEU A 467 9.09 -25.50 21.41
C LEU A 467 7.74 -25.75 22.10
N LEU A 468 6.66 -25.24 21.51
CA LEU A 468 5.31 -25.40 22.06
C LEU A 468 4.91 -26.88 22.14
N ASP A 469 5.26 -27.65 21.13
CA ASP A 469 5.03 -29.11 21.11
C ASP A 469 5.69 -29.82 22.30
N ARG A 470 6.97 -29.51 22.56
CA ARG A 470 7.72 -30.09 23.70
C ARG A 470 7.18 -29.70 25.07
N ILE A 471 6.55 -28.52 25.21
CA ILE A 471 6.07 -28.02 26.50
C ILE A 471 4.67 -28.56 26.82
N GLY A 472 3.76 -28.55 25.85
CA GLY A 472 2.34 -28.84 26.13
C GLY A 472 1.58 -29.55 25.01
N GLY A 473 2.27 -30.07 23.99
CA GLY A 473 1.67 -30.88 22.93
C GLY A 473 0.58 -30.16 22.14
N ALA A 474 -0.67 -30.62 22.25
CA ALA A 474 -1.79 -30.20 21.42
C ALA A 474 -2.47 -28.89 21.86
N ASP A 475 -2.47 -28.54 23.16
CA ASP A 475 -3.09 -27.28 23.63
C ASP A 475 -2.11 -26.11 23.46
N ARG A 476 -2.13 -25.52 22.26
CA ARG A 476 -1.20 -24.47 21.86
C ARG A 476 -1.46 -23.18 22.64
N GLU A 477 -2.71 -22.82 22.85
CA GLU A 477 -3.12 -21.59 23.50
C GLU A 477 -2.74 -21.57 24.98
N ALA A 478 -2.97 -22.66 25.72
CA ALA A 478 -2.52 -22.77 27.10
C ALA A 478 -0.99 -22.76 27.19
N THR A 479 -0.31 -23.45 26.27
CA THR A 479 1.15 -23.49 26.23
C THR A 479 1.76 -22.11 25.97
N VAL A 480 1.18 -21.32 25.07
CA VAL A 480 1.61 -19.93 24.81
C VAL A 480 1.44 -19.07 26.07
N ARG A 481 0.32 -19.20 26.80
CA ARG A 481 0.11 -18.48 28.07
C ARG A 481 1.15 -18.86 29.13
N GLU A 482 1.48 -20.15 29.27
CA GLU A 482 2.52 -20.59 30.20
C GLU A 482 3.90 -20.08 29.77
N CYS A 483 4.22 -20.14 28.47
CA CYS A 483 5.43 -19.52 27.93
C CYS A 483 5.50 -18.04 28.30
N GLY A 484 4.38 -17.31 28.23
CA GLY A 484 4.24 -15.93 28.67
C GLY A 484 4.66 -15.72 30.12
N ARG A 485 4.20 -16.58 31.04
CA ARG A 485 4.53 -16.51 32.47
C ARG A 485 6.00 -16.86 32.72
N VAL A 486 6.51 -17.94 32.12
CA VAL A 486 7.91 -18.39 32.25
C VAL A 486 8.87 -17.34 31.71
N ALA A 487 8.63 -16.84 30.49
CA ALA A 487 9.46 -15.83 29.86
C ALA A 487 9.51 -14.55 30.71
N LEU A 488 8.37 -14.12 31.27
CA LEU A 488 8.31 -12.89 32.06
C LEU A 488 9.14 -13.03 33.35
N ARG A 489 9.05 -14.20 34.02
CA ARG A 489 9.88 -14.53 35.18
C ARG A 489 11.37 -14.53 34.83
N ARG A 490 11.76 -15.18 33.73
CA ARG A 490 13.17 -15.21 33.26
C ARG A 490 13.71 -13.82 32.94
N CYS A 491 12.86 -12.95 32.41
CA CYS A 491 13.24 -11.59 32.07
C CYS A 491 13.33 -10.64 33.27
N GLY A 492 12.66 -10.94 34.38
CA GLY A 492 12.60 -10.07 35.56
C GLY A 492 11.88 -8.74 35.32
N GLY A 493 10.96 -8.71 34.35
CA GLY A 493 10.14 -7.53 33.98
C GLY A 493 8.71 -7.61 34.54
N SER A 494 7.89 -6.60 34.23
CA SER A 494 6.50 -6.49 34.71
C SER A 494 5.55 -6.04 33.60
N LEU A 495 4.35 -6.62 33.60
CA LEU A 495 3.22 -6.18 32.77
C LEU A 495 2.16 -5.43 33.61
N ARG A 496 2.51 -4.93 34.81
CA ARG A 496 1.59 -4.10 35.60
C ARG A 496 1.26 -2.83 34.80
N GLY A 497 -0.03 -2.50 34.72
CA GLY A 497 -0.51 -1.36 33.92
C GLY A 497 -0.52 -1.58 32.41
N ALA A 498 -0.14 -2.78 31.92
CA ALA A 498 -0.22 -3.09 30.50
C ALA A 498 -1.68 -3.26 30.05
N SER A 499 -2.00 -2.71 28.87
CA SER A 499 -3.30 -2.87 28.22
C SER A 499 -3.53 -4.33 27.77
N ALA A 500 -4.76 -4.66 27.37
CA ALA A 500 -5.07 -5.98 26.82
C ALA A 500 -4.25 -6.29 25.56
N ASP A 501 -4.06 -5.30 24.68
CA ASP A 501 -3.25 -5.44 23.47
C ASP A 501 -1.76 -5.64 23.79
N GLU A 502 -1.23 -4.92 24.78
CA GLU A 502 0.16 -5.07 25.25
C GLU A 502 0.42 -6.45 25.86
N ARG A 503 -0.54 -6.99 26.64
CA ARG A 503 -0.46 -8.35 27.19
C ARG A 503 -0.52 -9.40 26.09
N ARG A 504 -1.46 -9.27 25.16
CA ARG A 504 -1.59 -10.16 24.00
C ARG A 504 -0.33 -10.16 23.15
N ALA A 505 0.27 -8.99 22.94
CA ALA A 505 1.51 -8.85 22.19
C ALA A 505 2.68 -9.56 22.89
N TRP A 506 2.81 -9.41 24.21
CA TRP A 506 3.77 -10.17 25.00
C TRP A 506 3.56 -11.68 24.87
N GLU A 507 2.34 -12.16 25.09
CA GLU A 507 2.01 -13.59 25.00
C GLU A 507 2.37 -14.18 23.63
N ARG A 508 2.00 -13.49 22.54
CA ARG A 508 2.31 -13.93 21.16
C ARG A 508 3.81 -14.01 20.87
N CYS A 509 4.62 -13.19 21.54
CA CYS A 509 6.08 -13.18 21.35
C CYS A 509 6.84 -14.04 22.37
N ALA A 510 6.21 -14.44 23.48
CA ALA A 510 6.86 -15.14 24.58
C ALA A 510 7.57 -16.44 24.18
N PRO A 511 7.03 -17.29 23.27
CA PRO A 511 7.77 -18.46 22.80
C PRO A 511 9.12 -18.11 22.17
N VAL A 512 9.22 -16.95 21.48
CA VAL A 512 10.47 -16.49 20.88
C VAL A 512 11.50 -16.16 21.96
N VAL A 513 11.07 -15.57 23.09
CA VAL A 513 11.94 -15.26 24.22
C VAL A 513 12.60 -16.51 24.78
N LEU A 514 11.84 -17.60 24.90
CA LEU A 514 12.34 -18.89 25.38
C LEU A 514 13.28 -19.60 24.39
N LEU A 515 13.27 -19.20 23.12
CA LEU A 515 14.22 -19.70 22.11
C LEU A 515 15.55 -18.95 22.14
N LEU A 516 15.63 -17.77 22.77
CA LEU A 516 16.81 -16.92 22.70
C LEU A 516 18.02 -17.61 23.36
N PRO A 517 19.14 -17.80 22.64
CA PRO A 517 20.28 -18.53 23.16
C PRO A 517 20.88 -17.90 24.43
N GLY A 518 20.90 -18.68 25.51
CA GLY A 518 21.52 -18.31 26.77
C GLY A 518 20.98 -17.01 27.37
N ILE A 519 19.67 -16.75 27.24
CA ILE A 519 19.00 -15.57 27.80
C ILE A 519 19.30 -15.38 29.30
N GLU A 520 19.52 -16.47 30.04
CA GLU A 520 19.88 -16.45 31.46
C GLU A 520 21.22 -15.74 31.74
N ARG A 521 22.12 -15.70 30.75
CA ARG A 521 23.42 -15.00 30.81
C ARG A 521 23.37 -13.56 30.30
N TRP A 522 22.19 -13.05 29.96
CA TRP A 522 22.03 -11.66 29.54
C TRP A 522 22.03 -10.75 30.76
N HIS A 523 22.49 -9.51 30.58
CA HIS A 523 22.44 -8.53 31.66
C HIS A 523 20.98 -8.31 32.07
N VAL A 524 20.74 -8.05 33.36
CA VAL A 524 19.37 -7.89 33.88
C VAL A 524 18.61 -6.79 33.14
N ASP A 525 19.28 -5.71 32.76
CA ASP A 525 18.67 -4.59 32.02
C ASP A 525 18.33 -4.97 30.59
N GLU A 526 19.15 -5.79 29.91
CA GLU A 526 18.83 -6.31 28.57
C GLU A 526 17.58 -7.19 28.62
N ARG A 527 17.51 -8.08 29.62
CA ARG A 527 16.34 -8.96 29.81
C ARG A 527 15.06 -8.18 30.10
N ARG A 528 15.15 -7.11 30.89
CA ARG A 528 14.01 -6.21 31.17
C ARG A 528 13.61 -5.42 29.93
N ALA A 529 14.57 -4.84 29.22
CA ALA A 529 14.34 -4.08 27.99
C ALA A 529 13.67 -4.94 26.90
N LEU A 530 13.97 -6.23 26.84
CA LEU A 530 13.29 -7.19 25.96
C LEU A 530 11.77 -7.23 26.21
N VAL A 531 11.33 -7.17 27.47
CA VAL A 531 9.89 -7.11 27.80
C VAL A 531 9.27 -5.86 27.21
N ASP A 532 9.94 -4.72 27.32
CA ASP A 532 9.47 -3.46 26.75
C ASP A 532 9.46 -3.46 25.22
N VAL A 533 10.40 -4.17 24.57
CA VAL A 533 10.39 -4.36 23.10
C VAL A 533 9.08 -5.06 22.69
N PHE A 534 8.81 -6.26 23.20
CA PHE A 534 7.64 -7.03 22.77
C PHE A 534 6.33 -6.49 23.30
N ARG A 535 6.33 -5.83 24.47
CA ARG A 535 5.15 -5.10 24.96
C ARG A 535 4.76 -3.97 24.00
N ALA A 536 5.74 -3.24 23.44
CA ALA A 536 5.49 -2.12 22.54
C ALA A 536 4.73 -2.53 21.25
N LYS A 537 4.73 -3.81 20.88
CA LYS A 537 3.87 -4.34 19.80
C LYS A 537 2.38 -4.16 20.04
N GLY A 538 1.92 -4.15 21.29
CA GLY A 538 0.53 -3.87 21.63
C GLY A 538 0.27 -2.40 21.95
N GLY A 539 1.30 -1.56 21.89
CA GLY A 539 1.20 -0.13 22.20
C GLY A 539 0.49 0.67 21.12
N ARG A 540 0.38 1.99 21.33
CA ARG A 540 -0.28 2.91 20.38
C ARG A 540 0.39 2.99 19.01
N SER A 541 1.67 2.63 18.89
CA SER A 541 2.41 2.73 17.64
C SER A 541 3.49 1.67 17.53
N GLU A 542 3.60 1.00 16.38
CA GLU A 542 4.67 0.01 16.15
C GLU A 542 6.05 0.66 16.00
N ARG A 543 6.12 1.98 15.79
CA ARG A 543 7.39 2.71 15.71
C ARG A 543 8.16 2.60 17.02
N ALA A 544 7.43 2.52 18.14
CA ALA A 544 7.98 2.27 19.47
C ALA A 544 8.64 0.89 19.57
N PHE A 545 8.04 -0.14 18.98
CA PHE A 545 8.62 -1.48 18.87
C PHE A 545 9.88 -1.47 18.01
N VAL A 546 9.80 -0.89 16.80
CA VAL A 546 10.95 -0.84 15.87
C VAL A 546 12.13 -0.12 16.51
N SER A 547 11.90 1.05 17.10
CA SER A 547 12.97 1.84 17.75
C SER A 547 13.64 1.08 18.88
N ARG A 548 12.86 0.36 19.71
CA ARG A 548 13.40 -0.45 20.81
C ARG A 548 14.17 -1.66 20.29
N LEU A 549 13.68 -2.33 19.25
CA LEU A 549 14.37 -3.47 18.65
C LEU A 549 15.69 -3.05 17.99
N VAL A 550 15.72 -1.89 17.32
CA VAL A 550 16.94 -1.30 16.73
C VAL A 550 17.97 -0.92 17.80
N ALA A 551 17.52 -0.45 18.97
CA ALA A 551 18.38 -0.11 20.10
C ALA A 551 18.92 -1.36 20.83
N HIS A 552 18.18 -2.48 20.81
CA HIS A 552 18.54 -3.69 21.51
C HIS A 552 19.41 -4.63 20.66
N ALA A 553 20.68 -4.27 20.46
CA ALA A 553 21.63 -5.00 19.60
C ALA A 553 21.69 -6.52 19.87
N ARG A 554 21.80 -6.93 21.15
CA ARG A 554 21.85 -8.34 21.52
C ARG A 554 20.60 -9.14 21.14
N LEU A 555 19.41 -8.54 21.26
CA LEU A 555 18.15 -9.16 20.83
C LEU A 555 18.08 -9.27 19.32
N HIS A 556 18.43 -8.20 18.61
CA HIS A 556 18.50 -8.21 17.16
C HIS A 556 19.38 -9.36 16.66
N ASP A 557 20.61 -9.46 17.17
CA ASP A 557 21.57 -10.49 16.73
C ASP A 557 21.11 -11.90 17.11
N ALA A 558 20.52 -12.07 18.31
CA ALA A 558 19.96 -13.34 18.74
C ALA A 558 18.80 -13.82 17.85
N LEU A 559 17.91 -12.91 17.43
CA LEU A 559 16.82 -13.25 16.49
C LEU A 559 17.37 -13.72 15.15
N PHE A 560 18.40 -13.06 14.61
CA PHE A 560 19.05 -13.50 13.36
C PHE A 560 19.83 -14.81 13.51
N ALA A 561 20.39 -15.10 14.70
CA ALA A 561 21.08 -16.34 14.98
C ALA A 561 20.15 -17.57 15.01
N LEU A 562 18.85 -17.39 15.32
CA LEU A 562 17.87 -18.48 15.31
C LEU A 562 17.70 -19.16 13.95
N ARG A 563 18.15 -18.52 12.85
CA ARG A 563 18.22 -19.16 11.51
C ARG A 563 19.03 -20.46 11.51
N ARG A 564 20.05 -20.58 12.38
CA ARG A 564 20.96 -21.74 12.43
C ARG A 564 20.43 -22.89 13.28
N VAL A 565 19.50 -22.62 14.19
CA VAL A 565 18.92 -23.62 15.12
C VAL A 565 17.86 -24.49 14.41
N THR A 566 17.47 -24.15 13.19
CA THR A 566 16.35 -24.78 12.47
C THR A 566 16.75 -25.52 11.19
N ALA A 567 18.04 -25.65 10.90
CA ALA A 567 18.56 -26.38 9.74
C ALA A 567 18.95 -27.83 10.06
N GLY A 568 18.53 -28.33 11.22
CA GLY A 568 18.67 -29.72 11.65
C GLY A 568 17.33 -30.40 11.79
#